data_AF-A0A8T5Q2W8-F1
#
_entry.id   AF-A0A8T5Q2W8-F1
#
_cell.length_a   1.000
_cell.length_b   1.000
_cell.length_c   1.000
_cell.angle_alpha   90.00
_cell.angle_beta   90.00
_cell.angle_gamma   90.00
#
_symmetry.space_group_name_H-M   'P 1'
#
loop_
_entity.id
_entity.type
_entity.pdbx_description
1 polymer ?
#
loop_
_entity_poly.entity_id
_entity_poly.type
_entity_poly.pdbx_seq_one_letter_code
_entity_poly.pdbx_strand_id
1 'polypeptide(L)' 'MSKRIQVNVDEELLAIIRKLKGFGKKDAERMKNIIIAYLSEKGRLG' A
#
# COMPACT_ATOMS: atom_id res chain seq x y z
N MET A 1 -12.57 12.72 6.30
CA MET A 1 -11.41 13.61 6.00
C MET A 1 -10.22 12.75 5.62
N SER A 2 -9.66 12.88 4.42
CA SER A 2 -8.42 12.18 4.04
C SER A 2 -7.20 13.02 4.45
N LYS A 3 -6.23 12.42 5.14
CA LYS A 3 -4.92 13.02 5.39
C LYS A 3 -3.96 12.60 4.26
N ARG A 4 -3.12 13.53 3.79
CA ARG A 4 -2.08 13.24 2.79
C ARG A 4 -0.77 12.97 3.52
N ILE A 5 -0.11 11.88 3.14
CA ILE A 5 1.24 11.54 3.56
C ILE A 5 2.11 11.39 2.32
N GLN A 6 3.37 11.81 2.43
CA GLN A 6 4.39 11.58 1.42
C GLN A 6 5.36 10.53 1.95
N VAL A 7 5.71 9.56 1.12
CA VAL A 7 6.67 8.50 1.45
C VAL A 7 7.72 8.43 0.35
N ASN A 8 8.96 8.19 0.73
CA ASN A 8 10.04 7.91 -0.19
C ASN A 8 10.22 6.40 -0.26
N VAL A 9 10.27 5.86 -1.47
CA VAL A 9 10.51 4.45 -1.75
C VAL A 9 11.52 4.37 -2.89
N ASP A 10 12.33 3.32 -2.88
CA ASP A 10 13.24 3.04 -3.99
C ASP A 10 12.48 2.49 -5.22
N GLU A 11 13.17 2.44 -6.35
CA GLU A 11 12.61 1.99 -7.61
C GLU A 11 12.26 0.49 -7.59
N GLU A 12 13.06 -0.31 -6.88
CA GLU A 12 12.85 -1.77 -6.76
C GLU A 12 11.53 -2.08 -6.04
N LEU A 13 11.32 -1.45 -4.89
CA LEU A 13 10.09 -1.57 -4.12
C LEU A 13 8.89 -1.06 -4.91
N LEU A 14 9.03 0.06 -5.61
CA LEU A 14 7.96 0.60 -6.46
C LEU A 14 7.61 -0.38 -7.60
N ALA A 15 8.61 -1.02 -8.21
CA ALA A 15 8.40 -2.03 -9.24
C ALA A 15 7.69 -3.28 -8.70
N ILE A 16 8.05 -3.73 -7.48
CA ILE A 16 7.37 -4.84 -6.79
C ILE A 16 5.90 -4.49 -6.54
N ILE A 17 5.63 -3.32 -5.93
CA ILE A 17 4.27 -2.86 -5.62
C ILE A 17 3.40 -2.81 -6.88
N ARG A 18 3.95 -2.33 -8.01
CA ARG A 18 3.22 -2.22 -9.28
C ARG A 18 2.88 -3.57 -9.91
N LYS A 19 3.64 -4.62 -9.62
CA LYS A 19 3.40 -5.99 -10.10
C LYS A 19 2.32 -6.73 -9.30
N LEU A 20 2.03 -6.29 -8.08
CA LEU A 20 0.99 -6.91 -7.24
C LEU A 20 -0.39 -6.71 -7.85
N LYS A 21 -1.04 -7.82 -8.21
CA LYS A 21 -2.42 -7.85 -8.70
C LYS A 21 -3.41 -7.77 -7.53
N GLY A 22 -4.58 -7.18 -7.76
CA GLY A 22 -5.66 -7.12 -6.75
C GLY A 22 -5.58 -5.95 -5.77
N PHE A 23 -4.49 -5.17 -5.75
CA PHE A 23 -4.32 -4.05 -4.83
C PHE A 23 -4.73 -2.68 -5.41
N GLY A 24 -5.31 -2.64 -6.61
CA GLY A 24 -5.76 -1.40 -7.26
C GLY A 24 -4.86 -0.97 -8.43
N LYS A 25 -5.19 0.17 -9.04
CA LYS A 25 -4.54 0.66 -10.28
C LYS A 25 -3.54 1.78 -10.05
N LYS A 26 -3.76 2.61 -9.02
CA LYS A 26 -2.88 3.74 -8.68
C LYS A 26 -1.90 3.33 -7.57
N ASP A 27 -0.68 3.86 -7.59
CA ASP A 27 0.34 3.51 -6.59
C ASP A 27 -0.11 3.85 -5.15
N ALA A 28 -0.79 4.99 -4.97
CA ALA A 28 -1.36 5.36 -3.67
C ALA A 28 -2.44 4.37 -3.17
N GLU A 29 -3.25 3.85 -4.09
CA GLU A 29 -4.29 2.86 -3.78
C GLU A 29 -3.66 1.52 -3.40
N ARG A 30 -2.65 1.09 -4.16
CA ARG A 30 -1.86 -0.12 -3.87
C ARG A 30 -1.22 -0.04 -2.50
N MET A 31 -0.50 1.04 -2.21
CA MET A 31 0.13 1.22 -0.91
C MET A 31 -0.87 1.21 0.24
N LYS A 32 -2.01 1.92 0.09
CA LYS A 32 -3.07 1.89 1.09
C LYS A 32 -3.56 0.46 1.34
N ASN A 33 -3.86 -0.29 0.28
CA ASN A 33 -4.42 -1.63 0.40
C ASN A 33 -3.41 -2.64 0.97
N ILE A 34 -2.12 -2.50 0.63
CA ILE A 34 -1.03 -3.29 1.22
C ILE A 34 -0.92 -3.04 2.73
N ILE A 35 -0.95 -1.76 3.14
CA ILE A 35 -0.89 -1.40 4.57
C ILE A 35 -2.09 -1.96 5.32
N ILE A 36 -3.30 -1.86 4.75
CA ILE A 36 -4.51 -2.42 5.36
C ILE A 36 -4.37 -3.94 5.52
N ALA A 37 -3.99 -4.66 4.46
CA ALA A 37 -3.82 -6.11 4.50
C ALA A 37 -2.82 -6.52 5.58
N TYR A 38 -1.65 -5.87 5.62
CA TYR A 38 -0.63 -6.12 6.63
C TYR A 38 -1.15 -5.90 8.07
N LEU A 39 -1.87 -4.80 8.30
CA LEU A 39 -2.40 -4.50 9.63
C LEU A 39 -3.53 -5.46 10.05
N SER A 40 -4.36 -5.90 9.10
CA SER A 40 -5.39 -6.92 9.33
C SER A 40 -4.78 -8.26 9.71
N GLU A 41 -3.74 -8.73 9.02
CA GLU A 41 -3.02 -9.96 9.37
C GLU A 41 -2.40 -9.91 10.77
N LYS A 42 -1.98 -8.72 11.22
CA LYS A 42 -1.42 -8.52 12.56
C LYS A 42 -2.48 -8.34 13.65
N GLY A 43 -3.76 -8.45 13.33
CA GLY A 43 -4.86 -8.22 14.28
C GLY A 43 -4.92 -6.77 14.78
N ARG A 44 -4.33 -5.83 14.04
CA ARG A 44 -4.28 -4.39 14.39
C ARG A 44 -5.42 -3.59 13.74
N LEU A 45 -6.18 -4.23 12.87
CA LEU A 45 -7.44 -3.74 12.35
C LEU A 45 -8.53 -4.73 12.75
N GLY A 46 -9.42 -4.27 13.63
CA GLY A 46 -10.60 -4.95 14.15
C GLY A 46 -11.63 -3.89 14.53
#